data_AF-A0A0B2VQC7-F1
#
_entry.id   AF-A0A0B2VQC7-F1
#
_cell.length_a   1.000
_cell.length_b   1.000
_cell.length_c   1.000
_cell.angle_alpha   90.00
_cell.angle_beta   90.00
_cell.angle_gamma   90.00
#
_symmetry.space_group_name_H-M   'P 1'
#
loop_
_entity.id
_entity.type
_entity.pdbx_description
1 polymer ?
#
loop_
_entity_poly.entity_id
_entity_poly.type
_entity_poly.pdbx_seq_one_letter_code
_entity_poly.pdbx_strand_id
1 'polypeptide(L)'
;MVVDEECFLQMMNRCAVCKENYSSIWAKREHDASMIHHVRLQQASVDCEHVCRICKFICKELSEYSKHIDSSVHKEKLAHVRMRRAVFEDISEDSTIPPFEDIVWKQEGRSIERGCKSESSRRGTLSGEIA
;
A
#
# COMPACT_ATOMS: atom_id res chain seq x y z
N MET A 1 13.90 -16.04 31.24
CA MET A 1 13.53 -14.74 30.66
C MET A 1 12.20 -14.96 29.97
N VAL A 2 11.10 -14.69 30.67
CA VAL A 2 9.77 -14.73 30.06
C VAL A 2 9.67 -13.42 29.30
N VAL A 3 9.82 -13.46 27.97
CA VAL A 3 9.37 -12.32 27.18
C VAL A 3 7.86 -12.33 27.30
N ASP A 4 7.32 -11.35 28.02
CA ASP A 4 5.89 -11.17 28.20
C ASP A 4 5.19 -11.28 26.84
N GLU A 5 4.15 -12.10 26.74
CA GLU A 5 3.43 -12.35 25.48
C GLU A 5 2.88 -11.03 24.92
N GLU A 6 2.53 -10.09 25.81
CA GLU A 6 2.17 -8.71 25.49
C GLU A 6 3.32 -7.94 24.80
N CYS A 7 4.57 -8.15 25.22
CA CYS A 7 5.74 -7.50 24.64
C CYS A 7 6.03 -7.98 23.22
N PHE A 8 5.77 -9.27 22.93
CA PHE A 8 5.91 -9.84 21.59
C PHE A 8 4.87 -9.27 20.62
N LEU A 9 3.61 -9.17 21.04
CA LEU A 9 2.54 -8.56 20.25
C LEU A 9 2.81 -7.07 19.99
N GLN A 10 3.34 -6.36 20.98
CA GLN A 10 3.71 -4.95 20.87
C GLN A 10 4.87 -4.72 19.88
N MET A 11 5.84 -5.65 19.82
CA MET A 11 6.91 -5.62 18.82
C MET A 11 6.36 -5.78 17.39
N MET A 12 5.43 -6.70 17.19
CA MET A 12 4.87 -7.01 15.86
C MET A 12 3.99 -5.88 15.31
N ASN A 13 3.32 -5.15 16.21
CA ASN A 13 2.44 -4.03 15.87
C ASN A 13 3.14 -2.66 15.88
N ARG A 14 4.47 -2.61 16.04
CA ARG A 14 5.24 -1.37 15.92
C ARG A 14 5.74 -1.16 14.49
N CYS A 15 5.66 0.07 14.01
CA CYS A 15 6.31 0.47 12.76
C CYS A 15 7.78 0.84 13.01
N ALA A 16 8.71 0.19 12.31
CA ALA A 16 10.13 0.45 12.48
C ALA A 16 10.58 1.82 11.96
N VAL A 17 9.88 2.36 10.95
CA VAL A 17 10.17 3.66 10.33
C VAL A 17 9.55 4.79 11.15
N CYS A 18 8.24 4.69 11.41
CA CYS A 18 7.47 5.74 12.08
C CYS A 18 7.59 5.70 13.62
N LYS A 19 8.12 4.60 14.18
CA LYS A 19 8.24 4.34 15.64
C LYS A 19 6.92 4.31 16.41
N GLU A 20 5.79 4.36 15.70
CA GLU A 20 4.42 4.28 16.23
C GLU A 20 4.00 2.83 16.55
N ASN A 21 3.20 2.66 17.60
CA ASN A 21 2.61 1.40 18.01
C ASN A 21 1.13 1.35 17.58
N TYR A 22 0.68 0.22 17.06
CA TYR A 22 -0.71 0.00 16.68
C TYR A 22 -1.36 -1.05 17.59
N SER A 23 -2.68 -0.93 17.78
CA SER A 23 -3.47 -1.89 18.58
C SER A 23 -3.61 -3.26 17.93
N SER A 24 -3.44 -3.35 16.61
CA SER A 24 -3.53 -4.63 15.88
C SER A 24 -2.64 -4.65 14.63
N ILE A 25 -2.37 -5.85 14.14
CA ILE A 25 -1.62 -6.06 12.89
C ILE A 25 -2.35 -5.45 11.69
N TRP A 26 -3.69 -5.40 11.73
CA TRP A 26 -4.50 -4.77 10.68
C TRP A 26 -4.38 -3.26 10.70
N ALA A 27 -4.43 -2.63 11.88
CA ALA A 27 -4.17 -1.20 12.03
C ALA A 27 -2.76 -0.83 11.53
N LYS A 28 -1.76 -1.66 11.85
CA LYS A 28 -0.41 -1.50 11.29
C LYS A 28 -0.37 -1.65 9.77
N ARG A 29 -1.07 -2.62 9.19
CA ARG A 29 -1.11 -2.80 7.72
C ARG A 29 -1.76 -1.63 6.99
N GLU A 30 -2.78 -1.02 7.59
CA GLU A 30 -3.39 0.20 7.07
C GLU A 30 -2.41 1.37 7.14
N HIS A 31 -1.70 1.51 8.26
CA HIS A 31 -0.61 2.47 8.38
C HIS A 31 0.47 2.27 7.31
N ASP A 32 0.96 1.03 7.13
CA ASP A 32 1.99 0.69 6.15
C ASP A 32 1.55 1.01 4.70
N ALA A 33 0.24 1.14 4.44
CA ALA A 33 -0.30 1.54 3.15
C ALA A 33 -0.50 3.06 3.00
N SER A 34 -0.43 3.82 4.10
CA SER A 34 -0.73 5.26 4.14
C SER A 34 0.35 6.12 3.50
N MET A 35 -0.03 7.26 2.91
CA MET A 35 0.92 8.19 2.32
C MET A 35 1.92 8.75 3.35
N ILE A 36 1.47 8.97 4.59
CA ILE A 36 2.31 9.50 5.68
C ILE A 36 3.49 8.56 5.96
N HIS A 37 3.23 7.24 5.97
CA HIS A 37 4.28 6.24 6.13
C HIS A 37 5.33 6.36 5.03
N HIS A 38 4.90 6.47 3.78
CA HIS A 38 5.82 6.52 2.63
C HIS A 38 6.62 7.82 2.52
N VAL A 39 6.05 8.96 2.94
CA VAL A 39 6.80 10.21 3.09
C VAL A 39 7.92 10.05 4.12
N ARG A 40 7.62 9.47 5.28
CA ARG A 40 8.63 9.22 6.33
C ARG A 40 9.67 8.19 5.89
N LEU A 41 9.26 7.19 5.10
CA LEU A 41 10.17 6.19 4.53
C LEU A 41 11.20 6.83 3.60
N GLN A 42 10.77 7.73 2.72
CA GLN A 42 11.66 8.45 1.80
C GLN A 42 12.57 9.45 2.51
N GLN A 43 12.11 10.04 3.62
CA GLN A 43 12.96 10.89 4.47
C GLN A 43 14.03 10.06 5.20
N ALA A 44 13.73 8.82 5.56
CA ALA A 44 14.66 7.93 6.26
C ALA A 44 15.67 7.25 5.32
N SER A 45 15.34 7.07 4.05
CA SER A 45 16.22 6.45 3.05
C SER A 45 16.02 7.05 1.66
N VAL A 46 17.13 7.44 1.03
CA VAL A 46 17.15 8.03 -0.32
C VAL A 46 16.73 7.02 -1.38
N ASP A 47 17.10 5.74 -1.22
CA ASP A 47 16.79 4.65 -2.13
C ASP A 47 15.76 3.69 -1.51
N CYS A 48 14.59 4.20 -1.16
CA CYS A 48 13.50 3.36 -0.64
C CYS A 48 12.56 2.87 -1.74
N GLU A 49 12.08 1.63 -1.61
CA GLU A 49 10.97 1.11 -2.41
C GLU A 49 9.65 1.28 -1.64
N HIS A 50 8.63 1.78 -2.34
CA HIS A 50 7.28 1.94 -1.81
C HIS A 50 6.46 0.69 -2.10
N VAL A 51 6.11 -0.05 -1.05
CA VAL A 51 5.40 -1.34 -1.17
C VAL A 51 4.01 -1.26 -0.56
N CYS A 52 2.97 -1.37 -1.40
CA CYS A 52 1.61 -1.57 -0.94
C CYS A 52 1.34 -3.06 -0.71
N ARG A 53 1.29 -3.51 0.55
CA ARG A 53 1.05 -4.92 0.87
C ARG A 53 -0.37 -5.41 0.58
N ILE A 54 -1.33 -4.49 0.47
CA ILE A 54 -2.73 -4.76 0.12
C ILE A 54 -2.85 -5.12 -1.35
N CYS A 55 -2.21 -4.33 -2.21
CA CYS A 55 -2.30 -4.51 -3.66
C CYS A 55 -1.14 -5.33 -4.25
N LYS A 56 -0.11 -5.62 -3.46
CA LYS A 56 1.19 -6.17 -3.92
C LYS A 56 1.86 -5.26 -4.98
N PHE A 57 1.59 -3.96 -4.90
CA PHE A 57 2.16 -2.95 -5.79
C PHE A 57 3.49 -2.45 -5.23
N ILE A 58 4.47 -2.25 -6.11
CA ILE A 58 5.81 -1.77 -5.76
C ILE A 58 6.19 -0.66 -6.74
N CYS A 59 6.67 0.48 -6.23
CA CYS A 59 7.22 1.56 -7.04
C CYS A 59 8.41 2.23 -6.35
N LYS A 60 9.19 2.98 -7.11
CA LYS A 60 10.32 3.77 -6.58
C LYS A 60 9.97 5.21 -6.26
N GLU A 61 8.95 5.76 -6.92
CA GLU A 61 8.56 7.15 -6.76
C GLU A 61 7.33 7.29 -5.84
N LEU A 62 7.41 8.26 -4.93
CA LEU A 62 6.30 8.61 -4.03
C LEU A 62 5.09 9.16 -4.80
N SER A 63 5.34 9.87 -5.91
CA SER A 63 4.29 10.42 -6.78
C SER A 63 3.48 9.31 -7.46
N GLU A 64 4.13 8.23 -7.88
CA GLU A 64 3.50 7.03 -8.43
C GLU A 64 2.68 6.31 -7.35
N TYR A 65 3.23 6.21 -6.13
CA TYR A 65 2.50 5.67 -4.99
C TYR A 65 1.24 6.48 -4.65
N SER A 66 1.27 7.81 -4.81
CA SER A 66 0.10 8.66 -4.59
C SER A 66 -1.03 8.34 -5.56
N LYS A 67 -0.71 8.24 -6.84
CA LYS A 67 -1.68 7.85 -7.87
C LYS A 67 -2.24 6.46 -7.60
N HIS A 68 -1.39 5.55 -7.10
CA HIS A 68 -1.80 4.20 -6.72
C HIS A 68 -2.88 4.21 -5.63
N ILE A 69 -2.67 4.92 -4.51
CA ILE A 69 -3.64 4.91 -3.40
C ILE A 69 -4.95 5.65 -3.72
N ASP A 70 -4.89 6.61 -4.65
CA ASP A 70 -6.07 7.34 -5.12
C ASP A 70 -6.93 6.52 -6.09
N SER A 71 -6.38 5.44 -6.66
CA SER A 71 -7.10 4.56 -7.59
C SER A 71 -8.31 3.89 -6.93
N SER A 72 -9.37 3.70 -7.71
CA SER A 72 -10.57 2.96 -7.27
C SER A 72 -10.23 1.55 -6.83
N VAL A 73 -9.31 0.88 -7.54
CA VAL A 73 -8.85 -0.49 -7.23
C VAL A 73 -8.23 -0.57 -5.83
N HIS A 74 -7.40 0.41 -5.45
CA HIS A 74 -6.82 0.44 -4.11
C HIS A 74 -7.90 0.66 -3.05
N LYS A 75 -8.80 1.64 -3.26
CA LYS A 75 -9.87 1.99 -2.32
C LYS A 75 -10.83 0.81 -2.08
N GLU A 76 -11.21 0.09 -3.13
CA GLU A 76 -12.05 -1.10 -3.05
C GLU A 76 -11.34 -2.22 -2.28
N LYS A 77 -10.10 -2.55 -2.63
CA LYS A 77 -9.31 -3.57 -1.91
C LYS A 77 -9.12 -3.21 -0.44
N LEU A 78 -8.87 -1.93 -0.13
CA LEU A 78 -8.77 -1.44 1.24
C LEU A 78 -10.09 -1.60 2.00
N ALA A 79 -11.23 -1.28 1.36
CA ALA A 79 -12.55 -1.50 1.94
C ALA A 79 -12.80 -2.99 2.25
N HIS A 80 -12.47 -3.90 1.33
CA HIS A 80 -12.57 -5.35 1.57
C HIS A 80 -11.68 -5.84 2.72
N VAL A 81 -10.47 -5.29 2.85
CA VAL A 81 -9.58 -5.61 3.98
C VAL A 81 -10.19 -5.14 5.30
N ARG A 82 -10.77 -3.94 5.33
CA ARG A 82 -11.46 -3.40 6.52
C ARG A 82 -12.73 -4.17 6.87
N MET A 83 -13.52 -4.59 5.88
CA MET A 83 -14.70 -5.44 6.11
C MET A 83 -14.31 -6.80 6.66
N ARG A 84 -13.27 -7.45 6.12
CA ARG A 84 -12.78 -8.71 6.69
C ARG A 84 -12.32 -8.56 8.13
N ARG A 85 -11.69 -7.45 8.51
CA ARG A 85 -11.36 -7.18 9.92
C ARG A 85 -12.61 -7.21 10.81
N ALA A 86 -13.68 -6.54 10.39
CA ALA A 86 -14.94 -6.54 11.14
C ALA A 86 -15.54 -7.94 11.25
N VAL A 87 -15.49 -8.75 10.17
CA VAL A 87 -15.99 -10.13 10.20
C VAL A 87 -15.19 -11.01 11.19
N PHE A 88 -13.86 -10.87 11.29
CA PHE A 88 -13.09 -11.65 12.26
C PHE A 88 -13.29 -11.23 13.72
N GLU A 89 -13.68 -9.98 13.99
CA GLU A 89 -13.95 -9.48 15.34
C GLU A 89 -15.39 -9.82 15.81
N ASP A 90 -16.31 -10.17 14.88
CA ASP A 90 -17.73 -10.47 15.17
C ASP A 90 -18.18 -11.93 14.90
N ILE A 91 -17.28 -12.89 14.59
CA ILE A 91 -17.71 -14.31 14.46
C ILE A 91 -17.90 -14.93 15.85
N SER A 92 -19.09 -14.76 16.41
CA SER A 92 -19.78 -15.87 17.08
C SER A 92 -20.13 -16.93 16.03
N GLU A 93 -20.06 -18.21 16.42
CA GLU A 93 -20.36 -19.40 15.62
C GLU A 93 -21.48 -19.23 14.58
N ASP A 94 -21.28 -19.82 13.39
CA ASP A 94 -22.21 -19.92 12.26
C ASP A 94 -22.16 -18.79 11.21
N SER A 95 -21.09 -18.77 10.42
CA SER A 95 -21.10 -18.15 9.08
C SER A 95 -19.96 -18.70 8.23
N THR A 96 -20.33 -19.49 7.22
CA THR A 96 -19.48 -20.06 6.18
C THR A 96 -18.41 -19.07 5.71
N ILE A 97 -17.16 -19.33 6.09
CA ILE A 97 -15.98 -18.68 5.54
C ILE A 97 -15.89 -19.10 4.06
N PRO A 98 -16.10 -18.21 3.07
CA PRO A 98 -15.85 -18.60 1.69
C PRO A 98 -14.34 -18.89 1.54
N PRO A 99 -13.96 -20.04 0.94
CA PRO A 99 -12.56 -20.43 0.76
C PRO A 99 -11.76 -19.40 -0.01
N PHE A 100 -10.45 -19.39 0.26
CA PHE A 100 -9.50 -18.36 -0.13
C PHE A 100 -9.29 -18.16 -1.65
N GLU A 101 -9.96 -18.91 -2.52
CA GLU A 101 -9.60 -19.03 -3.95
C GLU A 101 -10.64 -18.59 -4.98
N ASP A 102 -11.88 -18.22 -4.62
CA ASP A 102 -12.89 -17.79 -5.62
C ASP A 102 -13.05 -16.27 -5.76
N ILE A 103 -11.94 -15.60 -6.08
CA ILE A 103 -12.02 -14.34 -6.83
C ILE A 103 -11.51 -14.66 -8.24
N VAL A 104 -12.35 -15.39 -8.99
CA VAL A 104 -12.24 -15.47 -10.44
C VAL A 104 -12.41 -14.07 -10.99
N TRP A 105 -11.29 -13.48 -11.38
CA TRP A 105 -11.23 -12.28 -12.18
C TRP A 105 -12.05 -12.51 -13.45
N LYS A 106 -13.15 -11.78 -13.61
CA LYS A 106 -13.71 -11.56 -14.94
C LYS A 106 -12.76 -10.61 -15.67
N GLN A 107 -11.72 -11.20 -16.25
CA GLN A 107 -10.86 -10.56 -17.23
C GLN A 107 -11.72 -10.28 -18.48
N GLU A 108 -12.19 -9.05 -18.62
CA GLU A 108 -12.45 -8.50 -19.95
C GLU A 108 -11.36 -7.47 -20.25
N GLY A 109 -10.28 -8.01 -20.82
CA GLY A 109 -9.38 -7.34 -21.75
C GLY A 109 -8.80 -5.98 -21.36
N ARG A 110 -7.63 -5.98 -20.71
CA ARG A 110 -6.56 -5.06 -21.14
C ARG A 110 -5.18 -5.57 -20.74
N SER A 111 -4.30 -5.58 -21.74
CA SER A 111 -2.94 -6.06 -21.76
C SER A 111 -2.12 -5.73 -20.52
N ILE A 112 -1.31 -6.70 -20.11
CA ILE A 112 -0.10 -6.50 -19.33
C ILE A 112 0.82 -5.58 -20.13
N GLU A 113 0.75 -4.27 -19.86
CA GLU A 113 1.75 -3.33 -20.35
C GLU A 113 2.72 -3.06 -19.21
N ARG A 114 3.90 -3.66 -19.34
CA ARG A 114 5.09 -3.22 -18.64
C ARG A 114 5.28 -1.73 -18.93
N GLY A 115 5.46 -0.94 -17.87
CA GLY A 115 5.89 0.45 -17.97
C GLY A 115 4.72 1.44 -18.03
N CYS A 116 4.49 2.14 -16.91
CA CYS A 116 3.99 3.50 -16.99
C CYS A 116 5.00 4.31 -17.83
N LYS A 117 4.71 4.50 -19.12
CA LYS A 117 5.50 5.36 -20.00
C LYS A 117 5.43 6.78 -19.44
N SER A 118 6.55 7.27 -18.95
CA SER A 118 6.80 8.69 -18.75
C SER A 118 6.80 9.38 -20.11
N GLU A 119 5.77 10.17 -20.41
CA GLU A 119 5.82 11.11 -21.53
C GLU A 119 6.82 12.22 -21.21
N SER A 120 8.04 12.04 -21.72
CA SER A 120 9.00 13.12 -21.94
C SER A 120 8.64 13.78 -23.27
N SER A 121 7.86 14.85 -23.26
CA SER A 121 7.77 15.75 -24.43
C SER A 121 8.76 16.90 -24.26
N ARG A 122 9.54 17.12 -25.32
CA ARG A 122 10.87 17.70 -25.32
C ARG A 122 10.88 19.23 -25.40
N ARG A 123 11.99 19.78 -24.90
CA ARG A 123 12.61 21.09 -25.17
C ARG A 123 12.25 21.74 -26.50
N GLY A 124 12.00 23.05 -26.45
CA GLY A 124 12.33 24.01 -27.50
C GLY A 124 13.17 25.14 -26.90
N THR A 125 14.48 25.02 -26.97
CA THR A 125 15.43 26.14 -26.87
C THR A 125 15.56 26.78 -28.24
N LEU A 126 15.49 28.11 -28.33
CA LEU A 126 16.13 28.89 -29.40
C LEU A 126 16.54 30.25 -28.82
N SER A 127 17.84 30.38 -28.58
CA SER A 127 18.58 31.65 -28.57
C SER A 127 18.44 32.34 -29.93
N GLY A 128 18.56 33.67 -29.97
CA GLY A 128 18.84 34.38 -31.23
C GLY A 128 18.38 35.81 -31.27
N GLU A 129 19.32 36.72 -31.00
CA GLU A 129 19.31 38.13 -31.34
C GLU A 129 19.00 38.38 -32.83
N ILE A 130 18.24 39.43 -33.17
CA ILE A 130 18.45 40.22 -34.40
C ILE A 130 17.69 41.57 -34.37
N ALA A 131 18.46 42.62 -34.64
CA ALA A 131 18.16 43.98 -35.14
C ALA A 131 17.42 44.98 -34.24
#